data_AF-A0A2I1GHT5-F1
#
_entry.id   AF-A0A2I1GHT5-F1
#
_cell.length_a   1.000
_cell.length_b   1.000
_cell.length_c   1.000
_cell.angle_alpha   90.00
_cell.angle_beta   90.00
_cell.angle_gamma   90.00
#
_symmetry.space_group_name_H-M   'P 1'
#
loop_
_entity.id
_entity.type
_entity.pdbx_description
1 polymer ?
#
loop_
_entity_poly.entity_id
_entity_poly.type
_entity_poly.pdbx_seq_one_letter_code
_entity_poly.pdbx_strand_id
1 'polypeptide(L)'
;CYWCNNKGHYSINCKVKGRNAVKRKNNTCENCGGKGNFTKDCTSDRIERDQMICYRCNKMGHYAKDCQVEIKIIKRKDNKCKNCSKKGHYTKGC
;
A
#
# COMPACT_ATOMS: atom_id res chain seq x y z
N CYS A 1 -20.35 -11.65 7.33
CA CYS A 1 -19.34 -11.95 6.30
C CYS A 1 -19.66 -13.29 5.68
N TYR A 2 -20.00 -13.32 4.38
CA TYR A 2 -20.30 -14.54 3.63
C TYR A 2 -19.07 -15.44 3.37
N TRP A 3 -17.86 -14.98 3.71
CA TRP A 3 -16.62 -15.77 3.57
C TRP A 3 -16.17 -16.49 4.84
N CYS A 4 -16.64 -16.08 6.03
CA CYS A 4 -16.28 -16.71 7.31
C CYS A 4 -17.49 -17.15 8.12
N ASN A 5 -18.70 -17.06 7.55
CA ASN A 5 -20.00 -17.34 8.16
C ASN A 5 -20.32 -16.63 9.49
N ASN A 6 -19.47 -15.71 9.97
CA ASN A 6 -19.75 -14.90 11.15
C ASN A 6 -20.56 -13.64 10.83
N LYS A 7 -21.48 -13.29 11.74
CA LYS A 7 -22.31 -12.07 11.71
C LYS A 7 -21.55 -10.89 12.37
N GLY A 8 -22.07 -9.66 12.22
CA GLY A 8 -21.47 -8.45 12.82
C GLY A 8 -20.44 -7.69 11.98
N HIS A 9 -20.14 -8.14 10.76
CA HIS A 9 -19.31 -7.39 9.81
C HIS A 9 -19.58 -7.78 8.35
N TYR A 10 -19.38 -6.84 7.43
CA TYR A 10 -19.39 -7.08 5.99
C TYR A 10 -18.14 -7.84 5.55
N SER A 11 -18.21 -8.63 4.47
CA SER A 11 -17.08 -9.46 4.01
C SER A 11 -15.82 -8.67 3.65
N ILE A 12 -15.98 -7.39 3.32
CA ILE A 12 -14.86 -6.47 3.11
C ILE A 12 -14.03 -6.24 4.40
N ASN A 13 -14.70 -6.25 5.56
CA ASN A 13 -14.11 -6.02 6.88
C ASN A 13 -13.87 -7.33 7.65
N CYS A 14 -13.82 -8.44 6.93
CA CYS A 14 -13.68 -9.78 7.50
C CYS A 14 -12.25 -9.99 7.99
N LYS A 15 -12.03 -10.08 9.31
CA LYS A 15 -10.67 -10.22 9.88
C LYS A 15 -10.05 -11.61 9.65
N VAL A 16 -10.88 -12.62 9.40
CA VAL A 16 -10.46 -14.03 9.22
C VAL A 16 -10.02 -14.34 7.78
N LYS A 17 -10.76 -13.83 6.79
CA LYS A 17 -10.53 -14.08 5.34
C LYS A 17 -10.80 -12.86 4.46
N GLY A 18 -11.02 -11.68 5.04
CA GLY A 18 -11.31 -10.48 4.27
C GLY A 18 -10.07 -9.96 3.58
N ARG A 19 -10.30 -9.16 2.54
CA ARG A 19 -9.24 -8.47 1.79
C ARG A 19 -8.38 -7.54 2.66
N ASN A 20 -8.73 -7.32 3.93
CA ASN A 20 -7.88 -6.65 4.91
C ASN A 20 -6.73 -7.52 5.45
N ALA A 21 -6.75 -8.84 5.18
CA ALA A 21 -5.58 -9.71 5.26
C ALA A 21 -4.76 -9.73 3.95
N VAL A 22 -5.13 -8.91 2.94
CA VAL A 22 -4.12 -8.47 1.99
C VAL A 22 -3.22 -7.55 2.80
N LYS A 23 -2.19 -8.12 3.44
CA LYS A 23 -0.88 -7.48 3.54
C LYS A 23 -0.72 -6.79 2.20
N ARG A 24 -0.92 -5.48 2.13
CA ARG A 24 -0.71 -4.75 0.89
C ARG A 24 0.74 -5.04 0.59
N LYS A 25 1.00 -5.93 -0.38
CA LYS A 25 2.35 -6.35 -0.77
C LYS A 25 3.23 -5.15 -1.16
N ASN A 26 2.62 -3.98 -1.32
CA ASN A 26 3.24 -2.72 -1.68
C ASN A 26 3.36 -1.71 -0.52
N ASN A 27 3.03 -2.07 0.71
CA ASN A 27 3.34 -1.20 1.85
C ASN A 27 4.74 -1.54 2.33
N THR A 28 5.68 -0.65 2.02
CA THR A 28 7.01 -0.63 2.60
C THR A 28 6.91 0.11 3.93
N CYS A 29 7.36 -0.51 5.01
CA CYS A 29 7.48 0.08 6.32
C CYS A 29 8.52 1.21 6.26
N GLU A 30 8.13 2.42 6.67
CA GLU A 30 9.05 3.57 6.68
C GLU A 30 10.06 3.49 7.84
N ASN A 31 9.78 2.65 8.84
CA ASN A 31 10.70 2.35 9.93
C ASN A 31 11.75 1.35 9.43
N CYS A 32 11.43 0.06 9.30
CA CYS A 32 12.45 -0.94 8.97
C CYS A 32 12.75 -1.16 7.47
N GLY A 33 12.05 -0.46 6.56
CA GLY A 33 12.14 -0.74 5.11
C GLY A 33 11.52 -2.07 4.67
N GLY A 34 10.99 -2.86 5.61
CA GLY A 34 10.35 -4.16 5.35
C GLY A 34 9.05 -4.04 4.57
N LYS A 35 8.70 -5.05 3.77
CA LYS A 35 7.45 -5.07 2.98
C LYS A 35 6.35 -5.84 3.70
N GLY A 36 5.12 -5.34 3.63
CA GLY A 36 3.92 -6.04 4.09
C GLY A 36 3.44 -5.67 5.50
N ASN A 37 4.02 -4.67 6.14
CA ASN A 37 3.54 -4.04 7.37
C ASN A 37 3.59 -2.51 7.25
N PHE A 38 2.75 -1.81 7.99
CA PHE A 38 2.84 -0.35 8.11
C PHE A 38 3.85 0.02 9.20
N THR A 39 4.34 1.26 9.16
CA THR A 39 5.20 1.86 10.20
C THR A 39 4.58 1.74 11.60
N LYS A 40 3.25 1.81 11.69
CA LYS A 40 2.49 1.68 12.94
C LYS A 40 2.45 0.25 13.51
N ASP A 41 2.58 -0.74 12.64
CA ASP A 41 2.57 -2.17 12.99
C ASP A 41 3.99 -2.76 12.97
N CYS A 42 5.03 -1.91 12.93
CA CYS A 42 6.41 -2.33 12.92
C CYS A 42 6.84 -2.69 14.35
N THR A 43 7.24 -3.95 14.54
CA THR A 43 7.76 -4.46 15.81
C THR A 43 9.27 -4.28 15.97
N SER A 44 9.95 -3.76 14.94
CA SER A 44 11.35 -3.37 15.02
C SER A 44 11.49 -2.08 15.81
N ASP A 45 12.64 -1.91 16.46
CA ASP A 45 12.97 -0.65 17.13
C ASP A 45 12.82 0.53 16.18
N ARG A 46 12.44 1.69 16.73
CA ARG A 46 12.42 2.93 15.96
C ARG A 46 13.84 3.23 15.51
N ILE A 47 14.07 3.20 14.20
CA ILE A 47 15.32 3.71 13.65
C ILE A 47 15.35 5.23 13.78
N GLU A 48 16.53 5.75 14.09
CA GLU A 48 16.80 7.17 14.10
C GLU A 48 16.52 7.79 12.72
N ARG A 49 16.11 9.07 12.72
CA ARG A 49 15.73 9.78 11.48
C ARG A 49 16.84 9.74 10.43
N ASP A 50 18.09 9.77 10.87
CA ASP A 50 19.26 9.74 9.99
C ASP A 50 19.49 8.37 9.32
N GLN A 51 18.97 7.30 9.93
CA GLN A 51 19.04 5.93 9.39
C GLN A 51 17.80 5.57 8.55
N MET A 52 16.80 6.44 8.49
CA MET A 52 15.57 6.21 7.73
C MET A 52 15.80 6.32 6.23
N ILE A 53 15.57 5.21 5.51
CA ILE A 53 15.64 5.17 4.04
C ILE A 53 14.28 5.55 3.46
N CYS A 54 14.25 6.62 2.67
CA CYS A 54 13.07 7.06 1.94
C CYS A 54 12.73 6.08 0.81
N TYR A 55 11.58 5.41 0.90
CA TYR A 55 11.14 4.45 -0.13
C TYR A 55 10.83 5.10 -1.51
N ARG A 56 10.77 6.43 -1.61
CA ARG A 56 10.57 7.13 -2.88
C ARG A 56 11.87 7.29 -3.66
N CYS A 57 12.95 7.68 -3.00
CA CYS A 57 14.21 8.04 -3.65
C CYS A 57 15.42 7.21 -3.20
N ASN A 58 15.22 6.25 -2.28
CA ASN A 58 16.22 5.39 -1.67
C ASN A 58 17.37 6.15 -0.97
N LYS A 59 17.17 7.42 -0.62
CA LYS A 59 18.12 8.21 0.19
C LYS A 59 17.71 8.19 1.66
N MET A 60 18.70 8.29 2.55
CA MET A 60 18.47 8.35 3.99
C MET A 60 18.22 9.78 4.52
N GLY A 61 17.82 9.90 5.78
CA GLY A 61 17.75 11.18 6.50
C GLY A 61 16.42 11.95 6.37
N HIS A 62 15.38 11.37 5.77
CA HIS A 62 14.07 12.01 5.66
C HIS A 62 12.92 11.01 5.51
N TYR A 63 11.73 11.40 5.96
CA TYR A 63 10.52 10.64 5.69
C TYR A 63 10.15 10.78 4.22
N ALA A 64 9.46 9.77 3.69
CA ALA A 64 8.91 9.84 2.35
C ALA A 64 8.06 11.10 2.16
N LYS A 65 7.22 11.47 3.14
CA LYS A 65 6.38 12.70 3.09
C LYS A 65 7.18 13.99 2.87
N ASP A 66 8.42 14.03 3.34
CA ASP A 66 9.31 15.18 3.25
C ASP A 66 10.29 15.04 2.06
N CYS A 67 10.13 13.99 1.25
CA CYS A 67 10.94 13.75 0.07
C CYS A 67 10.60 14.77 -1.02
N GLN A 68 11.55 15.65 -1.31
CA GLN A 68 11.45 16.66 -2.36
C GLN A 68 11.66 16.11 -3.78
N VAL A 69 11.91 14.80 -3.92
CA VAL A 69 12.02 14.17 -5.24
C VAL A 69 10.64 14.08 -5.87
N GLU A 70 10.45 14.76 -7.00
CA GLU A 70 9.30 14.57 -7.87
C GLU A 70 9.35 13.16 -8.47
N ILE A 71 8.75 12.19 -7.76
CA ILE A 71 8.46 10.90 -8.36
C ILE A 71 7.46 11.20 -9.48
N LYS A 72 7.92 11.18 -10.73
CA LYS A 72 7.08 11.07 -11.91
C LYS A 72 6.32 9.76 -11.77
N ILE A 73 5.24 9.77 -11.00
CA ILE A 73 4.26 8.69 -11.00
C ILE A 73 3.93 8.59 -12.47
N ILE A 74 4.32 7.48 -13.10
CA ILE A 74 3.93 7.15 -14.45
C ILE A 74 2.42 7.00 -14.34
N LYS A 75 1.69 8.12 -14.41
CA LYS A 75 0.26 8.17 -14.65
C LYS A 75 0.17 7.44 -15.96
N ARG A 76 -0.20 6.16 -15.91
CA ARG A 76 -0.33 5.33 -17.10
C ARG A 76 -1.25 6.12 -18.02
N LYS A 77 -0.69 6.76 -19.05
CA LYS A 77 -1.46 7.53 -20.04
C LYS A 77 -2.57 6.64 -20.63
N ASP A 78 -2.35 5.33 -20.57
CA ASP A 78 -3.30 4.28 -20.87
C ASP A 78 -4.13 3.85 -19.64
N ASN A 79 -5.02 4.71 -19.15
CA ASN A 79 -6.14 4.28 -18.30
C ASN A 79 -7.19 3.46 -19.10
N LYS A 80 -6.74 2.58 -19.99
CA LYS A 80 -7.59 1.67 -20.77
C LYS A 80 -7.85 0.43 -19.94
N CYS A 81 -9.13 0.14 -19.71
CA CYS A 81 -9.56 -1.04 -19.01
C CYS A 81 -9.05 -2.28 -19.75
N LYS A 82 -8.35 -3.17 -19.06
CA LYS A 82 -7.79 -4.39 -19.68
C LYS A 82 -8.86 -5.38 -20.16
N ASN A 83 -10.11 -5.21 -19.76
CA ASN A 83 -11.23 -6.09 -20.12
C ASN A 83 -11.98 -5.59 -21.36
N CYS A 84 -12.20 -4.28 -21.49
CA CYS A 84 -13.03 -3.70 -22.57
C CYS A 84 -12.33 -2.61 -23.39
N SER A 85 -11.05 -2.34 -23.13
CA SER A 85 -10.20 -1.32 -23.79
C SER A 85 -10.71 0.13 -23.73
N LYS A 86 -11.85 0.39 -23.06
CA LYS A 86 -12.39 1.74 -22.86
C LYS A 86 -11.57 2.49 -21.81
N LYS A 87 -11.40 3.80 -22.03
CA LYS A 87 -10.72 4.70 -21.10
C LYS A 87 -11.66 5.16 -19.99
N GLY A 88 -11.12 5.48 -18.81
CA GLY A 88 -11.88 6.15 -17.73
C GLY A 88 -12.39 5.24 -16.61
N HIS A 89 -12.13 3.94 -16.65
CA HIS A 89 -12.42 3.03 -15.53
C HIS A 89 -11.34 1.95 -15.39
N TYR A 90 -11.20 1.43 -14.17
CA TYR A 90 -10.40 0.24 -13.89
C TYR A 90 -11.26 -1.01 -14.09
N THR A 91 -10.64 -2.18 -14.31
CA THR A 91 -11.32 -3.48 -14.51
C THR A 91 -12.38 -3.83 -13.45
N LYS A 92 -12.31 -3.24 -12.25
CA LYS A 92 -13.31 -3.43 -11.19
C LYS A 92 -14.63 -2.67 -11.41
N GLY A 93 -14.65 -1.68 -12.29
CA GLY A 93 -15.85 -0.93 -12.70
C GLY A 93 -16.14 -1.10 -14.19
N CYS A 94 -15.64 -2.19 -14.78
CA CYS A 94 -16.01 -2.63 -16.12
C CYS A 94 -17.26 -3.50 -16.03
#